data_AF-A0A936EZC2-F1
#
_entry.id   AF-A0A936EZC2-F1
#
_cell.length_a   1.000
_cell.length_b   1.000
_cell.length_c   1.000
_cell.angle_alpha   90.00
_cell.angle_beta   90.00
_cell.angle_gamma   90.00
#
_symmetry.space_group_name_H-M   'P 1'
#
loop_
_entity.id
_entity.type
_entity.pdbx_description
1 polymer ?
#
loop_
_entity_poly.entity_id
_entity_poly.type
_entity_poly.pdbx_seq_one_letter_code
_entity_poly.pdbx_strand_id
1 'polypeptide(L)'
;MPALKYLGGYPPQLIEPVQVLIDQGRLATSLARRYPDAHAVRSDRALYDHVNALKARHLRNAGPLSLVAFDNRLQLLRQALGTHTAVSRVQGNRLKAKREIRIAAVFRESPAAFLDMIVVHELAHLKEPAHDKAFYALCCHMLPDYHQLEFDTRLWLTALELEAPVSDA
;
A
#
# COMPACT_ATOMS: atom_id res chain seq x y z
N MET A 1 -1.80 17.62 18.51
CA MET A 1 -1.12 16.48 17.87
C MET A 1 -1.72 16.31 16.49
N PRO A 2 -0.94 16.20 15.41
CA PRO A 2 -1.50 15.83 14.12
C PRO A 2 -2.21 14.49 14.30
N ALA A 3 -3.46 14.41 13.85
CA ALA A 3 -4.19 13.16 13.88
C ALA A 3 -3.37 12.09 13.16
N LEU A 4 -3.21 10.89 13.75
CA LEU A 4 -2.50 9.78 13.13
C LEU A 4 -3.35 9.24 11.97
N LYS A 5 -3.32 9.94 10.84
CA LYS A 5 -4.21 9.77 9.69
C LYS A 5 -4.31 8.32 9.22
N TYR A 6 -3.18 7.61 9.22
CA TYR A 6 -3.10 6.23 8.75
C TYR A 6 -3.52 5.18 9.80
N LEU A 7 -3.70 5.57 11.06
CA LEU A 7 -3.94 4.67 12.20
C LEU A 7 -5.33 4.81 12.84
N GLY A 8 -6.19 5.69 12.33
CA GLY A 8 -7.49 6.03 12.93
C GLY A 8 -8.52 4.89 13.07
N GLY A 9 -8.22 3.68 12.56
CA GLY A 9 -9.08 2.49 12.70
C GLY A 9 -8.52 1.40 13.63
N TYR A 10 -7.34 1.59 14.21
CA TYR A 10 -6.74 0.60 15.11
C TYR A 10 -7.15 0.83 16.57
N PRO A 11 -7.30 -0.25 17.38
CA PRO A 11 -7.64 -0.11 18.79
C PRO A 11 -6.51 0.60 19.56
N PRO A 12 -6.83 1.34 20.65
CA PRO A 12 -5.86 2.11 21.43
C PRO A 12 -4.63 1.30 21.88
N GLN A 13 -4.83 0.05 22.28
CA GLN A 13 -3.75 -0.87 22.70
C GLN A 13 -2.66 -1.11 21.64
N LEU A 14 -2.98 -0.92 20.35
CA LEU A 14 -1.99 -0.99 19.26
C LEU A 14 -1.38 0.38 18.95
N ILE A 15 -2.09 1.46 19.25
CA ILE A 15 -1.64 2.85 19.00
C ILE A 15 -0.73 3.35 20.11
N GLU A 16 -1.00 3.01 21.37
CA GLU A 16 -0.23 3.50 22.53
C GLU A 16 1.28 3.21 22.42
N PRO A 17 1.74 1.97 22.09
CA PRO A 17 3.17 1.72 21.92
C PRO A 17 3.78 2.49 20.74
N VAL A 18 3.00 2.73 19.68
CA VAL A 18 3.41 3.52 18.52
C VAL A 18 3.59 4.98 18.91
N GLN A 19 2.67 5.54 19.70
CA GLN A 19 2.76 6.92 20.18
C GLN A 19 4.04 7.12 21.00
N VAL A 20 4.40 6.16 21.86
CA VAL A 20 5.67 6.20 22.61
C VAL A 20 6.88 6.24 21.67
N LEU A 21 6.87 5.46 20.57
CA LEU A 21 7.95 5.50 19.58
C LEU A 21 8.00 6.84 18.82
N ILE A 22 6.85 7.45 18.56
CA ILE A 22 6.75 8.78 17.93
C ILE A 22 7.32 9.84 18.86
N ASP A 23 6.89 9.86 20.13
CA ASP A 23 7.32 10.84 21.13
C ASP A 23 8.82 10.76 21.41
N GLN A 24 9.40 9.57 21.27
CA GLN A 24 10.84 9.34 21.38
C GLN A 24 11.63 9.63 20.08
N GLY A 25 10.96 9.95 18.96
CA GLY A 25 11.62 10.13 17.66
C GLY A 25 12.25 8.84 17.10
N ARG A 26 11.72 7.67 17.48
CA ARG A 26 12.30 6.35 17.19
C ARG A 26 11.50 5.52 16.20
N LEU A 27 10.33 5.99 15.75
CA LEU A 27 9.45 5.22 14.87
C LEU A 27 10.16 4.79 13.56
N ALA A 28 10.71 5.75 12.82
CA ALA A 28 11.41 5.50 11.56
C ALA A 28 12.60 4.53 11.73
N THR A 29 13.47 4.81 12.70
CA THR A 29 14.63 3.97 13.02
C THR A 29 14.23 2.54 13.41
N SER A 30 13.12 2.38 14.14
CA SER A 30 12.62 1.06 14.54
C SER A 30 12.12 0.26 13.34
N LEU A 31 11.39 0.91 12.41
CA LEU A 31 10.93 0.30 11.17
C LEU A 31 12.10 -0.05 10.24
N ALA A 32 13.08 0.86 10.07
CA ALA A 32 14.26 0.61 9.25
C ALA A 32 15.10 -0.57 9.74
N ARG A 33 15.17 -0.79 11.07
CA ARG A 33 15.81 -1.98 11.65
C ARG A 33 15.02 -3.26 11.40
N ARG A 34 13.68 -3.19 11.43
CA ARG A 34 12.80 -4.34 11.22
C ARG A 34 12.70 -4.73 9.74
N TYR A 35 12.79 -3.76 8.84
CA TYR A 35 12.67 -3.91 7.40
C TYR A 35 13.88 -3.28 6.68
N PRO A 36 15.07 -3.88 6.80
CA PRO A 36 16.30 -3.32 6.25
C PRO A 36 16.42 -3.47 4.73
N ASP A 37 15.67 -4.40 4.14
CA ASP A 37 15.81 -4.77 2.74
C ASP A 37 15.11 -3.78 1.81
N ALA A 38 15.88 -3.12 0.95
CA ALA A 38 15.36 -2.34 -0.16
C ALA A 38 15.06 -3.22 -1.38
N HIS A 39 14.15 -2.79 -2.26
CA HIS A 39 13.92 -3.41 -3.56
C HIS A 39 14.64 -2.67 -4.71
N ALA A 40 14.80 -3.32 -5.86
CA ALA A 40 15.33 -2.69 -7.08
C ALA A 40 14.22 -2.11 -8.00
N VAL A 41 12.95 -2.26 -7.60
CA VAL A 41 11.78 -1.85 -8.40
C VAL A 41 11.62 -0.32 -8.38
N ARG A 42 12.39 0.37 -9.22
CA ARG A 42 12.48 1.84 -9.27
C ARG A 42 11.98 2.44 -10.59
N SER A 43 11.41 1.64 -11.49
CA SER A 43 10.84 2.08 -12.77
C SER A 43 9.48 1.43 -13.01
N ASP A 44 8.65 2.04 -13.86
CA ASP A 44 7.32 1.48 -14.20
C ASP A 44 7.47 0.12 -14.89
N ARG A 45 8.53 -0.08 -15.68
CA ARG A 45 8.85 -1.37 -16.29
C ARG A 45 9.16 -2.43 -15.23
N ALA A 46 10.02 -2.12 -14.27
CA ALA A 46 10.35 -3.03 -13.18
C ALA A 46 9.11 -3.35 -12.33
N LEU A 47 8.26 -2.34 -12.08
CA LEU A 47 7.02 -2.54 -11.33
C LEU A 47 6.06 -3.44 -12.09
N TYR A 48 5.91 -3.25 -13.40
CA TYR A 48 5.12 -4.12 -14.25
C TYR A 48 5.58 -5.58 -14.16
N ASP A 49 6.89 -5.83 -14.23
CA ASP A 49 7.44 -7.19 -14.15
C ASP A 49 7.20 -7.80 -12.76
N HIS A 50 7.42 -7.02 -11.70
CA HIS A 50 7.20 -7.45 -10.32
C HIS A 50 5.72 -7.80 -10.04
N VAL A 51 4.79 -6.94 -10.44
CA VAL A 51 3.35 -7.16 -10.31
C VAL A 51 2.91 -8.39 -11.11
N ASN A 52 3.38 -8.55 -12.35
CA ASN A 52 3.02 -9.71 -13.16
C ASN A 52 3.60 -11.03 -12.60
N ALA A 53 4.78 -10.99 -11.99
CA ALA A 53 5.35 -12.16 -11.32
C ALA A 53 4.50 -12.60 -10.11
N LEU A 54 4.03 -11.67 -9.28
CA LEU A 54 3.10 -11.97 -8.18
C LEU A 54 1.74 -12.46 -8.71
N LYS A 55 1.18 -11.76 -9.70
CA LYS A 55 -0.08 -12.16 -10.35
C LYS A 55 0.01 -13.57 -10.95
N ALA A 56 1.10 -13.93 -11.64
CA ALA A 56 1.26 -15.24 -12.24
C ALA A 56 1.38 -16.37 -11.19
N ARG A 57 1.94 -16.06 -10.02
CA ARG A 57 2.03 -17.03 -8.92
C ARG A 57 0.66 -17.34 -8.30
N HIS A 58 -0.15 -16.31 -8.03
CA HIS A 58 -1.36 -16.48 -7.20
C HIS A 58 -2.70 -16.29 -7.94
N LEU A 59 -2.70 -15.59 -9.08
CA LEU A 59 -3.89 -15.19 -9.82
C LEU A 59 -3.83 -15.60 -11.29
N ARG A 60 -3.44 -16.85 -11.57
CA ARG A 60 -3.25 -17.39 -12.94
C ARG A 60 -4.42 -17.14 -13.90
N ASN A 61 -5.64 -17.14 -13.38
CA ASN A 61 -6.87 -16.93 -14.17
C ASN A 61 -7.31 -15.46 -14.26
N ALA A 62 -6.56 -14.53 -13.65
CA ALA A 62 -6.84 -13.10 -13.79
C ALA A 62 -6.38 -12.60 -15.17
N GLY A 63 -7.26 -11.86 -15.84
CA GLY A 63 -6.98 -11.27 -17.16
C GLY A 63 -5.72 -10.39 -17.19
N PRO A 64 -5.20 -10.07 -18.38
CA PRO A 64 -3.99 -9.25 -18.51
C PRO A 64 -4.18 -7.85 -17.90
N LEU A 65 -3.09 -7.29 -17.38
CA LEU A 65 -3.03 -5.91 -16.89
C LEU A 65 -2.78 -4.98 -18.07
N SER A 66 -3.61 -3.95 -18.21
CA SER A 66 -3.46 -2.95 -19.29
C SER A 66 -2.44 -1.87 -18.95
N LEU A 67 -2.18 -1.65 -17.66
CA LEU A 67 -1.18 -0.70 -17.17
C LEU A 67 -0.73 -1.10 -15.76
N VAL A 68 0.56 -0.96 -15.51
CA VAL A 68 1.13 -0.93 -14.16
C VAL A 68 2.13 0.22 -14.14
N ALA A 69 1.94 1.17 -13.22
CA ALA A 69 2.81 2.34 -13.12
C ALA A 69 2.84 2.89 -11.70
N PHE A 70 3.93 3.59 -11.37
CA PHE A 70 3.88 4.45 -10.21
C PHE A 70 3.16 5.77 -10.54
N ASP A 71 2.41 6.30 -9.59
CA ASP A 71 1.66 7.55 -9.74
C ASP A 71 2.13 8.59 -8.70
N ASN A 72 2.67 9.70 -9.20
CA ASN A 72 3.14 10.83 -8.38
C ASN A 72 1.99 11.68 -7.82
N ARG A 73 0.77 11.52 -8.35
CA ARG A 73 -0.41 12.31 -7.95
C ARG A 73 -1.32 11.57 -6.97
N LEU A 74 -1.07 10.28 -6.74
CA LEU A 74 -1.87 9.47 -5.84
C LEU A 74 -1.59 9.91 -4.41
N GLN A 75 -2.52 10.68 -3.84
CA GLN A 75 -2.51 11.04 -2.42
C GLN A 75 -2.79 9.77 -1.61
N LEU A 76 -1.77 9.30 -0.89
CA LEU A 76 -1.78 8.08 -0.07
C LEU A 76 -3.03 7.91 0.81
N LEU A 77 -3.62 9.03 1.24
CA LEU A 77 -4.79 9.12 2.10
C LEU A 77 -6.14 8.72 1.48
N ARG A 78 -6.27 8.64 0.15
CA ARG A 78 -7.59 8.47 -0.48
C ARG A 78 -7.86 7.09 -1.10
N GLN A 79 -6.85 6.25 -1.27
CA GLN A 79 -7.02 5.00 -2.05
C GLN A 79 -6.25 3.79 -1.52
N ALA A 80 -5.06 3.97 -0.95
CA ALA A 80 -4.12 2.84 -0.81
C ALA A 80 -4.33 1.95 0.42
N LEU A 81 -4.97 2.47 1.49
CA LEU A 81 -4.99 1.80 2.78
C LEU A 81 -6.33 2.04 3.53
N GLY A 82 -7.47 1.81 2.88
CA GLY A 82 -8.74 1.57 3.60
C GLY A 82 -9.61 2.78 3.98
N THR A 83 -9.53 3.90 3.27
CA THR A 83 -10.60 4.91 3.26
C THR A 83 -11.38 4.78 1.96
N HIS A 84 -12.55 4.13 2.03
CA HIS A 84 -13.42 3.92 0.87
C HIS A 84 -13.63 5.20 0.06
N THR A 85 -13.20 5.21 -1.20
CA THR A 85 -14.09 5.61 -2.29
C THR A 85 -13.62 4.96 -3.57
N ALA A 86 -14.40 3.99 -4.04
CA ALA A 86 -14.29 3.53 -5.41
C ALA A 86 -14.42 4.75 -6.33
N VAL A 87 -13.31 5.23 -6.89
CA VAL A 87 -13.35 6.12 -8.04
C VAL A 87 -13.17 5.27 -9.28
N SER A 88 -14.17 4.45 -9.55
CA SER A 88 -14.39 3.96 -10.91
C SER A 88 -14.94 5.15 -11.71
N ARG A 89 -14.05 5.96 -12.31
CA ARG A 89 -14.47 6.99 -13.28
C ARG A 89 -14.88 6.29 -14.57
N VAL A 90 -16.14 5.89 -14.66
CA VAL A 90 -16.75 5.43 -15.91
C VAL A 90 -17.07 6.67 -16.75
N GLN A 91 -16.10 7.15 -17.54
CA GLN A 91 -16.38 8.08 -18.64
C GLN A 91 -16.69 7.29 -19.90
N GLY A 92 -17.96 7.31 -20.30
CA GLY A 92 -18.40 7.09 -21.68
C GLY A 92 -18.29 5.67 -22.23
N ASN A 93 -19.43 5.09 -22.60
CA ASN A 93 -19.60 3.96 -23.53
C ASN A 93 -18.60 2.78 -23.41
N ARG A 94 -19.03 1.75 -22.68
CA ARG A 94 -18.70 0.33 -22.91
C ARG A 94 -17.19 0.05 -23.16
N LEU A 95 -16.33 0.56 -22.30
CA LEU A 95 -14.92 0.18 -22.27
C LEU A 95 -14.81 -1.14 -21.50
N LYS A 96 -14.23 -2.18 -22.11
CA LYS A 96 -13.64 -3.31 -21.37
C LYS A 96 -12.90 -2.71 -20.17
N ALA A 97 -13.32 -3.00 -18.94
CA ALA A 97 -12.68 -2.46 -17.75
C ALA A 97 -11.17 -2.72 -17.85
N LYS A 98 -10.41 -1.66 -18.14
CA LYS A 98 -8.96 -1.73 -18.28
C LYS A 98 -8.42 -2.00 -16.87
N ARG A 99 -7.85 -3.18 -16.66
CA ARG A 99 -7.26 -3.60 -15.38
C ARG A 99 -5.93 -2.87 -15.22
N GLU A 100 -6.00 -1.66 -14.67
CA GLU A 100 -4.83 -0.83 -14.35
C GLU A 100 -4.49 -0.97 -12.87
N ILE A 101 -3.20 -1.07 -12.56
CA ILE A 101 -2.66 -0.98 -11.20
C ILE A 101 -1.79 0.25 -11.12
N ARG A 102 -2.04 1.10 -10.12
CA ARG A 102 -1.27 2.32 -9.86
C ARG A 102 -0.79 2.31 -8.42
N ILE A 103 0.52 2.41 -8.24
CA ILE A 103 1.14 2.42 -6.91
C ILE A 103 1.65 3.83 -6.62
N ALA A 104 1.43 4.36 -5.43
CA ALA A 104 1.96 5.69 -5.07
C ALA A 104 3.49 5.70 -5.22
N ALA A 105 4.03 6.78 -5.79
CA ALA A 105 5.46 6.89 -6.07
C ALA A 105 6.36 6.81 -4.83
N VAL A 106 5.83 7.04 -3.63
CA VAL A 106 6.57 6.87 -2.37
C VAL A 106 7.07 5.43 -2.18
N PHE A 107 6.32 4.43 -2.68
CA PHE A 107 6.75 3.03 -2.65
C PHE A 107 7.92 2.74 -3.59
N ARG A 108 8.39 3.72 -4.38
CA ARG A 108 9.70 3.58 -5.01
C ARG A 108 10.75 3.44 -3.93
N GLU A 109 10.71 4.16 -2.81
CA GLU A 109 11.76 4.12 -1.78
C GLU A 109 11.38 3.30 -0.54
N SER A 110 10.32 2.49 -0.62
CA SER A 110 9.92 1.65 0.50
C SER A 110 10.86 0.45 0.71
N PRO A 111 10.87 -0.15 1.90
CA PRO A 111 11.31 -1.52 2.08
C PRO A 111 10.59 -2.50 1.15
N ALA A 112 11.27 -3.57 0.74
CA ALA A 112 10.75 -4.57 -0.20
C ALA A 112 9.41 -5.16 0.26
N ALA A 113 9.28 -5.46 1.56
CA ALA A 113 8.07 -6.03 2.14
C ALA A 113 6.84 -5.10 2.03
N PHE A 114 7.03 -3.78 2.05
CA PHE A 114 5.92 -2.83 1.92
C PHE A 114 5.49 -2.67 0.46
N LEU A 115 6.43 -2.78 -0.48
CA LEU A 115 6.09 -2.87 -1.90
C LEU A 115 5.27 -4.14 -2.18
N ASP A 116 5.71 -5.29 -1.67
CA ASP A 116 4.98 -6.56 -1.83
C ASP A 116 3.56 -6.45 -1.25
N MET A 117 3.42 -5.86 -0.05
CA MET A 117 2.13 -5.65 0.60
C MET A 117 1.18 -4.82 -0.29
N ILE A 118 1.61 -3.65 -0.75
CA ILE A 118 0.72 -2.79 -1.54
C ILE A 118 0.39 -3.40 -2.91
N VAL A 119 1.34 -4.13 -3.52
CA VAL A 119 1.07 -4.85 -4.77
C VAL A 119 0.05 -5.96 -4.55
N VAL A 120 0.15 -6.71 -3.45
CA VAL A 120 -0.82 -7.75 -3.09
C VAL A 120 -2.21 -7.14 -2.84
N HIS A 121 -2.28 -5.98 -2.18
CA HIS A 121 -3.52 -5.23 -1.99
C HIS A 121 -4.20 -4.92 -3.33
N GLU A 122 -3.48 -4.29 -4.26
CA GLU A 122 -4.02 -3.92 -5.56
C GLU A 122 -4.36 -5.15 -6.43
N LEU A 123 -3.59 -6.23 -6.31
CA LEU A 123 -3.89 -7.49 -7.00
C LEU A 123 -5.17 -8.14 -6.46
N ALA A 124 -5.43 -8.07 -5.15
CA ALA A 124 -6.65 -8.60 -4.56
C ALA A 124 -7.89 -7.87 -5.11
N HIS A 125 -7.80 -6.56 -5.34
CA HIS A 125 -8.87 -5.76 -5.97
C HIS A 125 -9.27 -6.20 -7.39
N LEU A 126 -8.45 -7.00 -8.08
CA LEU A 126 -8.82 -7.59 -9.36
C LEU A 126 -9.94 -8.63 -9.25
N LYS A 127 -10.19 -9.17 -8.05
CA LYS A 127 -11.21 -10.16 -7.74
C LYS A 127 -12.20 -9.67 -6.69
N GLU A 128 -11.69 -9.02 -5.63
CA GLU A 128 -12.44 -8.59 -4.46
C GLU A 128 -12.42 -7.05 -4.35
N PRO A 129 -13.45 -6.34 -4.83
CA PRO A 129 -13.44 -4.88 -4.87
C PRO A 129 -13.64 -4.20 -3.51
N ALA A 130 -14.20 -4.92 -2.52
CA ALA A 130 -14.46 -4.41 -1.18
C ALA A 130 -13.46 -5.00 -0.18
N HIS A 131 -13.01 -4.21 0.79
CA HIS A 131 -12.10 -4.63 1.88
C HIS A 131 -12.84 -5.46 2.95
N ASP A 132 -13.40 -6.60 2.54
CA ASP A 132 -14.11 -7.53 3.42
C ASP A 132 -13.28 -8.79 3.75
N LYS A 133 -13.91 -9.77 4.39
CA LYS A 133 -13.26 -11.03 4.76
C LYS A 133 -12.66 -11.78 3.55
N ALA A 134 -13.30 -11.74 2.39
CA ALA A 134 -12.81 -12.42 1.19
C ALA A 134 -11.56 -11.72 0.64
N PHE A 135 -11.57 -10.39 0.62
CA PHE A 135 -10.39 -9.59 0.26
C PHE A 135 -9.19 -9.91 1.15
N TYR A 136 -9.34 -9.82 2.47
CA TYR A 136 -8.24 -10.09 3.38
C TYR A 136 -7.78 -11.55 3.33
N ALA A 137 -8.68 -12.50 3.14
CA ALA A 137 -8.31 -13.90 2.93
C ALA A 137 -7.47 -14.08 1.66
N LEU A 138 -7.81 -13.39 0.57
CA LEU A 138 -7.03 -13.40 -0.67
C LEU A 138 -5.66 -12.74 -0.49
N CYS A 139 -5.59 -11.61 0.22
CA CYS A 139 -4.32 -10.97 0.56
C CYS A 139 -3.41 -11.92 1.37
N CYS A 140 -3.92 -12.54 2.43
CA CYS A 140 -3.18 -13.51 3.24
C CYS A 140 -2.77 -14.77 2.47
N HIS A 141 -3.55 -15.19 1.46
CA HIS A 141 -3.16 -16.27 0.56
C HIS A 141 -1.94 -15.90 -0.31
N MET A 142 -1.84 -14.64 -0.75
CA MET A 142 -0.71 -14.15 -1.55
C MET A 142 0.50 -13.77 -0.70
N LEU A 143 0.26 -13.29 0.52
CA LEU A 143 1.27 -12.79 1.45
C LEU A 143 0.84 -13.15 2.88
N PRO A 144 1.35 -14.25 3.48
CA PRO A 144 0.88 -14.75 4.77
C PRO A 144 0.84 -13.73 5.91
N ASP A 145 1.84 -12.84 5.97
CA ASP A 145 1.96 -11.81 7.01
C ASP A 145 1.26 -10.48 6.65
N TYR A 146 0.34 -10.50 5.68
CA TYR A 146 -0.26 -9.30 5.09
C TYR A 146 -0.78 -8.30 6.13
N HIS A 147 -1.53 -8.74 7.15
CA HIS A 147 -2.09 -7.84 8.16
C HIS A 147 -1.03 -7.07 8.94
N GLN A 148 0.08 -7.75 9.27
CA GLN A 148 1.20 -7.11 9.98
C GLN A 148 1.92 -6.13 9.06
N LEU A 149 2.14 -6.50 7.80
CA LEU A 149 2.78 -5.64 6.81
C LEU A 149 1.91 -4.42 6.45
N GLU A 150 0.59 -4.58 6.40
CA GLU A 150 -0.34 -3.47 6.17
C GLU A 150 -0.28 -2.48 7.33
N PHE A 151 -0.30 -2.97 8.57
CA PHE A 151 -0.12 -2.13 9.76
C PHE A 151 1.24 -1.41 9.74
N ASP A 152 2.34 -2.14 9.53
CA ASP A 152 3.68 -1.55 9.54
C ASP A 152 3.90 -0.57 8.37
N THR A 153 3.26 -0.80 7.22
CA THR A 153 3.28 0.17 6.12
C THR A 153 2.57 1.47 6.52
N ARG A 154 1.46 1.40 7.26
CA ARG A 154 0.81 2.60 7.80
C ARG A 154 1.72 3.34 8.78
N LEU A 155 2.44 2.60 9.63
CA LEU A 155 3.45 3.20 10.53
C LEU A 155 4.57 3.88 9.75
N TRP A 156 5.05 3.26 8.67
CA TRP A 156 6.06 3.84 7.81
C TRP A 156 5.58 5.13 7.13
N LEU A 157 4.35 5.15 6.61
CA LEU A 157 3.76 6.37 6.06
C LEU A 157 3.57 7.47 7.11
N THR A 158 3.20 7.11 8.34
CA THR A 158 3.18 8.05 9.47
C THR A 158 4.58 8.62 9.73
N ALA A 159 5.62 7.78 9.73
CA ALA A 159 7.00 8.23 9.93
C ALA A 159 7.44 9.22 8.83
N LEU A 160 7.17 8.91 7.55
CA LEU A 160 7.46 9.82 6.44
C LEU A 160 6.74 11.16 6.57
N GLU A 161 5.48 11.16 7.03
CA GLU A 161 4.70 12.39 7.24
C GLU A 161 5.25 13.23 8.40
N LEU A 162 5.77 12.59 9.46
CA LEU A 162 6.40 13.28 10.58
C LEU A 162 7.79 13.84 10.23
N GLU A 163 8.51 13.21 9.31
CA GLU A 163 9.83 13.66 8.83
C GLU A 163 9.74 14.67 7.69
N ALA A 164 8.62 14.71 6.96
CA ALA A 164 8.39 15.71 5.94
C ALA A 164 8.48 17.10 6.58
N PRO A 165 9.28 18.03 6.01
CA PRO A 165 9.30 19.40 6.52
C PRO A 165 7.87 19.90 6.52
N VAL A 166 7.46 20.49 7.65
CA VAL A 166 6.17 21.19 7.73
C VAL A 166 6.21 22.20 6.60
N SER A 167 5.44 21.94 5.54
CA SER A 167 5.19 22.95 4.53
C SER A 167 4.48 24.06 5.28
N ASP A 168 5.19 25.12 5.62
CA ASP A 168 4.59 26.38 6.05
C ASP A 168 3.54 26.73 4.99
N ALA A 169 2.28 26.57 5.36
CA ALA A 169 1.13 27.04 4.62
C ALA A 169 0.73 28.40 5.18
#